data_AF-A0A7Z1N6W3-F1
#
_entry.id   AF-A0A7Z1N6W3-F1
#
_cell.length_a   1.000
_cell.length_b   1.000
_cell.length_c   1.000
_cell.angle_alpha   90.00
_cell.angle_beta   90.00
_cell.angle_gamma   90.00
#
_symmetry.space_group_name_H-M   'P 1'
#
loop_
_entity.id
_entity.type
_entity.pdbx_description
1 polymer ?
#
loop_
_entity_poly.entity_id
_entity_poly.type
_entity_poly.pdbx_seq_one_letter_code
_entity_poly.pdbx_strand_id
1 'polypeptide(L)' 'MSHLLNQLKSNVLVADGAIGTIFYSEGLDTCPEAYNLTHPDKVERIHRSYIEAGADVIQTNTYGA' A
#
# COMPACT_ATOMS: atom_id res chain seq x y z
N MET A 1 -24.49 -7.26 -0.45
CA MET A 1 -23.61 -7.52 0.72
C MET A 1 -22.19 -7.13 0.33
N SER A 2 -21.44 -6.41 1.18
CA SER A 2 -20.07 -5.98 0.87
C SER A 2 -19.14 -7.17 0.62
N HIS A 3 -18.35 -7.11 -0.45
CA HIS A 3 -17.38 -8.16 -0.83
C HIS A 3 -16.39 -8.46 0.31
N LEU A 4 -15.85 -7.40 0.93
CA LEU A 4 -14.93 -7.52 2.08
C LEU A 4 -15.57 -8.24 3.26
N LEU A 5 -16.79 -7.87 3.65
CA LEU A 5 -17.48 -8.50 4.79
C LEU A 5 -17.78 -9.98 4.56
N ASN A 6 -17.93 -10.40 3.30
CA ASN A 6 -18.09 -11.82 2.98
C ASN A 6 -16.76 -12.57 3.08
N GLN A 7 -15.65 -11.99 2.61
CA GLN A 7 -14.32 -12.60 2.71
C GLN A 7 -13.89 -12.83 4.17
N LEU A 8 -14.13 -11.85 5.04
CA LEU A 8 -13.76 -11.93 6.46
C LEU A 8 -14.47 -13.03 7.27
N LYS A 9 -15.56 -13.62 6.74
CA LYS A 9 -16.28 -14.70 7.43
C LYS A 9 -15.56 -16.05 7.36
N SER A 10 -14.79 -16.28 6.31
CA SER A 10 -14.19 -17.60 6.02
C SER A 10 -12.68 -17.55 5.78
N ASN A 11 -12.13 -16.37 5.51
CA ASN A 11 -10.74 -16.22 5.09
C ASN A 11 -9.99 -15.29 6.06
N VAL A 12 -8.74 -15.62 6.35
CA VAL A 12 -7.78 -14.66 6.90
C VAL A 12 -7.23 -13.85 5.72
N LEU A 13 -7.36 -12.53 5.78
CA LEU A 13 -6.84 -11.63 4.76
C LEU A 13 -5.51 -11.04 5.22
N VAL A 14 -4.54 -11.01 4.32
CA VAL A 14 -3.20 -10.44 4.56
C VAL A 14 -3.19 -8.99 4.08
N ALA A 15 -2.86 -8.06 4.97
CA ALA A 15 -2.64 -6.66 4.60
C ALA A 15 -1.19 -6.44 4.11
N ASP A 16 -0.96 -5.34 3.40
CA ASP A 16 0.35 -4.93 2.94
C ASP A 16 1.31 -4.53 4.08
N GLY A 17 2.56 -4.26 3.71
CA GLY A 17 3.61 -3.80 4.60
C GLY A 17 3.75 -2.27 4.63
N ALA A 18 4.79 -1.79 5.31
CA ALA A 18 5.06 -0.37 5.42
C ALA A 18 5.56 0.24 4.10
N ILE A 19 4.75 1.07 3.45
CA ILE A 19 5.15 1.80 2.24
C ILE A 19 6.23 2.85 2.53
N GLY A 20 6.12 3.55 3.67
CA GLY A 20 7.10 4.57 4.07
C GLY A 20 8.51 4.00 4.22
N THR A 21 8.65 2.79 4.78
CA THR A 21 9.95 2.11 4.91
C THR A 21 10.65 1.91 3.57
N ILE A 22 9.89 1.59 2.51
CA ILE A 22 10.44 1.44 1.16
C ILE A 22 10.85 2.80 0.59
N PHE A 23 10.04 3.84 0.78
CA PHE A 23 10.44 5.18 0.35
C PHE A 23 11.71 5.68 1.05
N TYR A 24 11.80 5.49 2.37
CA TYR A 24 13.00 5.87 3.14
C TYR A 24 14.24 5.08 2.69
N SER A 25 14.10 3.78 2.37
CA SER A 25 15.23 2.99 1.86
C SER A 25 15.68 3.40 0.46
N GLU A 26 14.77 3.98 -0.33
CA GLU A 26 15.06 4.59 -1.64
C GLU A 26 15.54 6.05 -1.55
N GLY A 27 15.77 6.55 -0.33
CA GLY A 27 16.35 7.87 -0.08
C GLY A 27 15.35 9.02 -0.02
N LEU A 28 14.04 8.74 0.11
CA LEU A 28 13.07 9.78 0.41
C LEU A 28 13.29 10.30 1.83
N ASP A 29 13.44 11.61 2.00
CA ASP A 29 13.55 12.30 3.29
C ASP A 29 12.42 13.33 3.50
N THR A 30 11.42 13.33 2.62
CA THR A 30 10.27 14.24 2.61
C THR A 30 8.94 13.50 2.69
N CYS A 31 7.81 14.22 2.56
CA CYS A 31 6.45 13.69 2.65
C CYS A 31 6.16 12.58 1.61
N PRO A 32 5.92 11.33 2.04
CA PRO A 32 5.57 10.22 1.14
C PRO A 32 4.30 10.47 0.32
N GLU A 33 3.32 11.15 0.88
CA GLU A 33 2.03 11.42 0.23
C GLU A 33 2.18 12.34 -0.98
N ALA A 34 3.21 13.20 -1.01
CA ALA A 34 3.51 14.05 -2.16
C ALA A 34 3.89 13.22 -3.41
N TYR A 35 4.35 11.97 -3.23
CA TYR A 35 4.64 11.07 -4.36
C TYR A 35 3.38 10.61 -5.10
N ASN A 36 2.20 10.71 -4.48
CA ASN A 36 0.94 10.47 -5.20
C ASN A 36 0.77 11.41 -6.41
N LEU A 37 1.33 12.62 -6.33
CA LEU A 37 1.24 13.63 -7.39
C LEU A 37 2.53 13.74 -8.20
N THR A 38 3.68 13.59 -7.56
CA THR A 38 4.98 13.84 -8.20
C THR A 38 5.61 12.58 -8.81
N HIS A 39 5.34 11.39 -8.25
CA HIS A 39 5.92 10.11 -8.66
C HIS A 39 4.90 8.95 -8.51
N PRO A 40 3.71 9.05 -9.14
CA PRO A 40 2.64 8.07 -8.97
C PRO A 40 3.05 6.65 -9.41
N ASP A 41 3.97 6.54 -10.37
CA ASP A 41 4.56 5.29 -10.84
C ASP A 41 5.32 4.55 -9.73
N LYS A 42 6.04 5.29 -8.86
CA LYS A 42 6.73 4.69 -7.70
C LYS A 42 5.74 4.15 -6.67
N VAL A 43 4.67 4.90 -6.39
CA VAL A 43 3.60 4.47 -5.49
C VAL A 43 2.92 3.20 -6.03
N GLU A 44 2.58 3.19 -7.31
CA GLU A 44 1.98 2.04 -7.98
C GLU A 44 2.89 0.81 -7.92
N ARG A 45 4.18 0.97 -8.23
CA ARG A 45 5.16 -0.12 -8.20
C ARG A 45 5.24 -0.76 -6.81
N ILE A 46 5.21 0.04 -5.75
CA ILE A 46 5.29 -0.50 -4.38
C ILE A 46 4.01 -1.25 -4.02
N HIS A 47 2.83 -0.70 -4.31
CA HIS A 47 1.57 -1.44 -4.09
C HIS A 47 1.54 -2.74 -4.91
N ARG A 48 2.01 -2.71 -6.15
CA ARG A 48 2.13 -3.90 -7.00
C ARG A 48 3.04 -4.94 -6.37
N SER A 49 4.17 -4.54 -5.78
CA SER A 49 5.07 -5.48 -5.09
C SER A 49 4.42 -6.17 -3.90
N TYR A 50 3.54 -5.47 -3.14
CA TYR A 50 2.78 -6.10 -2.05
C TYR A 50 1.71 -7.06 -2.57
N ILE A 51 1.03 -6.70 -3.66
CA ILE A 51 0.06 -7.59 -4.31
C ILE A 51 0.75 -8.86 -4.82
N GLU A 52 1.90 -8.72 -5.48
CA GLU A 52 2.70 -9.85 -5.98
C GLU A 52 3.26 -10.72 -4.85
N ALA A 53 3.50 -10.14 -3.68
CA ALA A 53 3.88 -10.86 -2.46
C ALA A 53 2.70 -11.56 -1.76
N GLY A 54 1.46 -11.34 -2.21
CA GLY A 54 0.26 -12.01 -1.70
C GLY A 54 -0.61 -11.16 -0.76
N ALA A 55 -0.48 -9.83 -0.74
CA ALA A 55 -1.40 -8.98 0.00
C ALA A 55 -2.80 -9.00 -0.62
N ASP A 56 -3.82 -9.32 0.19
CA ASP A 56 -5.24 -9.25 -0.18
C ASP A 56 -5.80 -7.83 -0.03
N VAL A 57 -5.19 -7.04 0.85
CA VAL A 57 -5.59 -5.67 1.19
C VAL A 57 -4.36 -4.77 1.12
N ILE A 58 -4.48 -3.64 0.43
CA ILE A 58 -3.46 -2.59 0.42
C ILE A 58 -4.01 -1.33 1.09
N GLN A 59 -3.14 -0.56 1.73
CA GLN A 59 -3.48 0.73 2.29
C GLN A 59 -3.05 1.85 1.32
N THR A 60 -3.89 2.87 1.14
CA THR A 60 -3.52 4.03 0.32
C THR A 60 -2.34 4.77 0.93
N ASN A 61 -1.49 5.37 0.08
CA ASN A 61 -0.40 6.26 0.49
C ASN A 61 -0.94 7.63 0.96
N THR A 62 -1.78 7.65 1.99
CA THR A 62 -2.48 8.84 2.50
C THR A 62 -2.54 8.81 4.02
N TYR A 63 -1.47 8.38 4.68
CA TYR A 63 -1.47 8.26 6.14
C TYR A 63 -1.56 9.65 6.81
N GLY A 64 -0.84 10.64 6.27
CA GLY A 64 -0.86 12.03 6.74
C GLY A 64 -1.61 13.02 5.83
N ALA A 65 -2.39 12.55 4.84
CA ALA A 65 -3.10 13.39 3.86
C ALA A 65 -4.63 13.40 4.09
#